data_AF-A0A3C1GUZ7-F1
#
_entry.id   AF-A0A3C1GUZ7-F1
#
_cell.length_a   1.000
_cell.length_b   1.000
_cell.length_c   1.000
_cell.angle_alpha   90.00
_cell.angle_beta   90.00
_cell.angle_gamma   90.00
#
_symmetry.space_group_name_H-M   'P 1'
#
loop_
_entity.id
_entity.type
_entity.pdbx_description
1 polymer ?
#
loop_
_entity_poly.entity_id
_entity_poly.type
_entity_poly.pdbx_seq_one_letter_code
_entity_poly.pdbx_strand_id
1 'polypeptide(L)'
;MSEKGVSKRKAKVSQIPYAIVLIVALGAFINFLYSKNPNIAVALIFGLGFGYILQRSRFCFTAAFRDLWLTGSTSLTRAVILAIALATVGFTVIKFKAFLAGAEVIPGNAHSIGAIGIPLILGGIMFGIGMVIAGGCASGTLMRVGEGFTMQMISLVFFVAGSLWGVHDMTFWSKLNVGVPRIFLPDTFGWAGALLIQALLLLGTYLAAIWWQKKKMGSTE
;
A
#
# COMPACT_ATOMS: atom_id res chain seq x y z
N MET A 1 -29.72 4.78 51.75
CA MET A 1 -29.00 3.50 51.53
C MET A 1 -29.51 2.93 50.20
N SER A 2 -28.80 3.14 49.09
CA SER A 2 -29.23 2.73 47.74
C SER A 2 -28.22 1.71 47.23
N GLU A 3 -28.66 0.46 47.11
CA GLU A 3 -27.86 -0.69 46.69
C GLU A 3 -27.38 -0.53 45.24
N LYS A 4 -26.08 -0.68 45.05
CA LYS A 4 -25.41 -0.68 43.75
C LYS A 4 -25.71 -2.00 43.04
N GLY A 5 -26.50 -1.95 41.97
CA GLY A 5 -26.68 -3.08 41.05
C GLY A 5 -25.38 -3.44 40.33
N VAL A 6 -24.81 -4.59 40.69
CA VAL A 6 -23.64 -5.18 40.02
C VAL A 6 -24.08 -5.74 38.66
N SER A 7 -23.67 -5.05 37.58
CA SER A 7 -23.85 -5.51 36.20
C SER A 7 -23.11 -6.85 35.96
N LYS A 8 -23.87 -7.91 35.65
CA LYS A 8 -23.34 -9.22 35.25
C LYS A 8 -22.60 -9.08 33.91
N ARG A 9 -21.27 -9.14 33.94
CA ARG A 9 -20.43 -9.27 32.74
C ARG A 9 -20.78 -10.60 32.04
N LYS A 10 -21.33 -10.53 30.82
CA LYS A 10 -21.57 -11.71 29.97
C LYS A 10 -20.28 -12.52 29.82
N ALA A 11 -20.35 -13.83 30.03
CA ALA A 11 -19.22 -14.74 29.85
C ALA A 11 -18.68 -14.62 28.42
N LYS A 12 -17.39 -14.36 28.29
CA LYS A 12 -16.71 -14.21 27.01
C LYS A 12 -16.74 -15.58 26.31
N VAL A 13 -17.56 -15.72 25.27
CA VAL A 13 -17.61 -16.94 24.46
C VAL A 13 -16.19 -17.22 23.97
N SER A 14 -15.71 -18.44 24.20
CA SER A 14 -14.38 -18.87 23.77
C SER A 14 -14.26 -18.69 22.25
N GLN A 15 -13.44 -17.74 21.81
CA GLN A 15 -13.18 -17.47 20.39
C GLN A 15 -12.10 -18.43 19.81
N ILE A 16 -11.46 -19.23 20.66
CA ILE A 16 -10.42 -20.20 20.34
C ILE A 16 -10.91 -21.30 19.36
N PRO A 17 -12.07 -21.96 19.54
CA PRO A 17 -12.55 -22.98 18.61
C PRO A 17 -12.79 -22.42 17.20
N TYR A 18 -13.35 -21.21 17.08
CA TYR A 18 -13.54 -20.56 15.79
C TYR A 18 -12.22 -20.24 15.10
N ALA A 19 -11.20 -19.82 15.85
CA ALA A 19 -9.86 -19.58 15.31
C ALA A 19 -9.22 -20.88 14.79
N ILE A 20 -9.34 -21.99 15.53
CA ILE A 20 -8.81 -23.30 15.11
C ILE A 20 -9.48 -23.78 13.83
N VAL A 21 -10.81 -23.71 13.74
CA VAL A 21 -11.56 -24.09 12.53
C VAL A 21 -11.11 -23.27 11.33
N LEU A 22 -10.91 -21.97 11.51
CA LEU A 22 -10.51 -21.06 10.44
C LEU A 22 -9.08 -21.34 9.94
N ILE A 23 -8.15 -21.66 10.85
CA ILE A 23 -6.77 -22.05 10.48
C ILE A 23 -6.75 -23.37 9.72
N VAL A 24 -7.51 -24.37 10.18
CA VAL A 24 -7.59 -25.68 9.51
C VAL A 24 -8.23 -25.54 8.12
N ALA A 25 -9.30 -24.75 8.00
CA ALA A 25 -9.93 -24.46 6.72
C ALA A 25 -9.00 -23.73 5.75
N LEU A 26 -8.25 -22.73 6.22
CA LEU A 26 -7.24 -22.04 5.42
C LEU A 26 -6.12 -22.99 4.96
N GLY A 27 -5.61 -23.84 5.85
CA GLY A 27 -4.58 -24.81 5.52
C GLY A 27 -5.04 -25.81 4.45
N ALA A 28 -6.26 -26.33 4.58
CA ALA A 28 -6.86 -27.22 3.57
C ALA A 28 -7.06 -26.51 2.23
N PHE A 29 -7.50 -25.25 2.25
CA PHE A 29 -7.70 -24.45 1.04
C PHE A 29 -6.38 -24.13 0.33
N ILE A 30 -5.32 -23.81 1.08
CA ILE A 30 -3.97 -23.59 0.53
C ILE A 30 -3.44 -24.89 -0.11
N ASN A 31 -3.62 -26.05 0.53
CA ASN A 31 -3.19 -27.33 -0.02
C ASN A 31 -3.96 -27.72 -1.30
N PHE A 32 -5.27 -27.43 -1.32
CA PHE A 32 -6.09 -27.58 -2.51
C PHE A 32 -5.60 -26.70 -3.67
N LEU A 33 -5.26 -25.44 -3.40
CA LEU A 33 -4.70 -24.54 -4.39
C LEU A 33 -3.31 -24.96 -4.86
N TYR A 34 -2.48 -25.48 -3.96
CA TYR A 34 -1.15 -26.00 -4.28
C TYR A 34 -1.23 -27.15 -5.30
N SER A 35 -2.25 -28.01 -5.15
CA SER A 35 -2.52 -29.13 -6.05
C SER A 35 -2.96 -28.68 -7.46
N LYS A 36 -3.50 -27.46 -7.61
CA LYS A 36 -3.93 -26.91 -8.90
C LYS A 36 -2.83 -26.06 -9.55
N ASN A 37 -2.25 -25.14 -8.79
CA ASN A 37 -1.19 -24.24 -9.23
C ASN A 37 -0.36 -23.78 -8.04
N PRO A 38 0.94 -24.13 -7.96
CA PRO A 38 1.79 -23.75 -6.82
C PRO A 38 1.92 -22.23 -6.66
N ASN A 39 1.90 -21.48 -7.77
CA ASN A 39 2.03 -20.03 -7.77
C ASN A 39 0.86 -19.33 -7.03
N ILE A 40 -0.36 -19.85 -7.16
CA ILE A 40 -1.55 -19.25 -6.53
C ILE A 40 -1.51 -19.47 -5.01
N ALA A 41 -1.08 -20.66 -4.57
CA ALA A 41 -0.92 -20.96 -3.15
C ALA A 41 0.13 -20.05 -2.49
N VAL A 42 1.28 -19.84 -3.15
CA VAL A 42 2.32 -18.93 -2.65
C VAL A 42 1.81 -17.49 -2.60
N ALA A 43 1.09 -17.03 -3.63
CA ALA A 43 0.51 -15.69 -3.65
C ALA A 43 -0.50 -15.46 -2.52
N LEU A 44 -1.30 -16.47 -2.17
CA LEU A 44 -2.29 -16.39 -1.10
C LEU A 44 -1.62 -16.31 0.27
N ILE A 45 -0.59 -17.13 0.52
CA ILE A 45 0.20 -17.07 1.76
C ILE A 45 0.86 -15.69 1.89
N PHE A 46 1.46 -15.18 0.81
CA PHE A 46 2.06 -13.85 0.79
C PHE A 46 1.03 -12.76 1.04
N GLY A 47 -0.15 -12.85 0.44
CA GLY A 47 -1.25 -11.89 0.62
C GLY A 47 -1.77 -11.86 2.06
N LEU A 48 -1.95 -13.03 2.69
CA LEU A 48 -2.35 -13.13 4.09
C LEU A 48 -1.29 -12.55 5.03
N GLY A 49 -0.01 -12.90 4.83
CA GLY A 49 1.09 -12.36 5.61
C GLY A 49 1.20 -10.83 5.46
N PHE A 50 1.13 -10.35 4.23
CA PHE A 50 1.16 -8.91 3.93
C PHE A 50 -0.04 -8.17 4.55
N GLY A 51 -1.25 -8.72 4.44
CA GLY A 51 -2.45 -8.16 5.07
C GLY A 51 -2.34 -8.09 6.59
N TYR A 52 -1.81 -9.13 7.24
CA TYR A 52 -1.58 -9.14 8.68
C TYR A 52 -0.57 -8.08 9.11
N ILE A 53 0.54 -7.93 8.37
CA ILE A 53 1.55 -6.89 8.63
C ILE A 53 0.94 -5.51 8.49
N LEU A 54 0.18 -5.25 7.43
CA LEU A 54 -0.51 -3.98 7.23
C LEU A 54 -1.46 -3.68 8.40
N GLN A 55 -2.29 -4.67 8.80
CA GLN A 55 -3.25 -4.50 9.89
C GLN A 55 -2.55 -4.14 11.20
N ARG A 56 -1.46 -4.86 11.53
CA ARG A 56 -0.72 -4.64 12.77
C ARG A 56 0.03 -3.31 12.77
N SER A 57 0.55 -2.89 11.62
CA SER A 57 1.29 -1.63 11.45
C SER A 57 0.38 -0.41 11.27
N ARG A 58 -0.94 -0.60 11.09
CA ARG A 58 -1.91 0.47 10.80
C ARG A 58 -1.45 1.37 9.65
N PHE A 59 -0.88 0.76 8.61
CA PHE A 59 -0.18 1.46 7.54
C PHE A 59 -1.14 2.28 6.66
N CYS A 60 -1.10 3.60 6.80
CA CYS A 60 -1.99 4.52 6.08
C CYS A 60 -1.20 5.70 5.50
N PHE A 61 -1.13 5.78 4.16
CA PHE A 61 -0.46 6.88 3.45
C PHE A 61 -1.09 8.24 3.78
N THR A 62 -2.42 8.32 3.83
CA THR A 62 -3.13 9.56 4.16
C THR A 62 -2.78 10.04 5.57
N ALA A 63 -2.67 9.13 6.53
CA ALA A 63 -2.23 9.46 7.89
C ALA A 63 -0.76 9.89 7.91
N ALA A 64 0.11 9.24 7.15
CA ALA A 64 1.53 9.62 7.07
C ALA A 64 1.77 11.06 6.58
N PHE A 65 0.92 11.58 5.68
CA PHE A 65 0.98 12.98 5.23
C PHE A 65 0.24 13.94 6.18
N ARG A 66 -0.92 13.52 6.70
CA ARG A 66 -1.74 14.33 7.61
C ARG A 66 -1.04 14.57 8.95
N ASP A 67 -0.47 13.52 9.53
CA ASP A 67 0.10 13.55 10.87
C ASP A 67 1.41 14.36 10.90
N LEU A 68 2.15 14.39 9.77
CA LEU A 68 3.31 15.27 9.56
C LEU A 68 2.94 16.76 9.70
N TRP A 69 1.79 17.16 9.15
CA TRP A 69 1.34 18.55 9.20
C TRP A 69 0.62 18.91 10.49
N LEU A 70 -0.33 18.09 10.94
CA LEU A 70 -1.16 18.37 12.12
C LEU A 70 -0.46 18.10 13.45
N THR A 71 0.13 16.92 13.62
CA THR A 71 0.73 16.49 14.90
C THR A 71 2.25 16.69 14.95
N GLY A 72 2.89 16.84 13.79
CA GLY A 72 4.34 16.86 13.66
C GLY A 72 5.01 15.49 13.79
N SER A 73 4.24 14.43 14.07
CA SER A 73 4.78 13.07 14.20
C SER A 73 5.23 12.52 12.85
N THR A 74 6.45 11.99 12.79
CA THR A 74 7.01 11.45 11.54
C THR A 74 7.20 9.94 11.58
N SER A 75 6.70 9.25 12.61
CA SER A 75 6.81 7.79 12.76
C SER A 75 6.23 7.04 11.57
N LEU A 76 4.98 7.38 11.16
CA LEU A 76 4.35 6.79 9.98
C LEU A 76 5.02 7.21 8.67
N THR A 77 5.43 8.47 8.55
CA THR A 77 6.13 8.98 7.35
C THR A 77 7.47 8.26 7.15
N ARG A 78 8.24 8.07 8.22
CA ARG A 78 9.51 7.31 8.21
C ARG A 78 9.27 5.85 7.80
N ALA A 79 8.25 5.21 8.36
CA ALA A 79 7.89 3.84 8.01
C ALA A 79 7.53 3.70 6.52
N VAL A 80 6.79 4.65 5.96
CA VAL A 80 6.45 4.69 4.53
C VAL A 80 7.71 4.87 3.67
N ILE A 81 8.60 5.81 4.01
CA ILE A 81 9.85 6.04 3.26
C ILE A 81 10.74 4.78 3.27
N LEU A 82 10.89 4.13 4.43
CA LEU A 82 11.65 2.88 4.54
C LEU A 82 10.99 1.74 3.74
N ALA A 83 9.66 1.63 3.77
CA ALA A 83 8.93 0.63 2.98
C ALA A 83 9.15 0.85 1.47
N ILE A 84 9.12 2.10 1.01
CA ILE A 84 9.41 2.45 -0.39
C ILE A 84 10.86 2.13 -0.74
N ALA A 85 11.81 2.41 0.15
CA ALA A 85 13.22 2.08 -0.06
C ALA A 85 13.44 0.56 -0.19
N LEU A 86 12.89 -0.22 0.73
CA LEU A 86 12.96 -1.68 0.67
C LEU A 86 12.28 -2.25 -0.58
N ALA A 87 11.09 -1.74 -0.93
CA ALA A 87 10.39 -2.13 -2.15
C ALA A 87 11.22 -1.82 -3.39
N THR A 88 11.82 -0.63 -3.46
CA THR A 88 12.71 -0.22 -4.57
C THR A 88 13.86 -1.22 -4.72
N VAL A 89 14.58 -1.51 -3.63
CA VAL A 89 15.67 -2.50 -3.65
C VAL A 89 15.16 -3.87 -4.09
N GLY A 90 14.06 -4.36 -3.53
CA GLY A 90 13.46 -5.65 -3.92
C GLY A 90 13.12 -5.72 -5.42
N PHE A 91 12.42 -4.70 -5.95
CA PHE A 91 12.06 -4.64 -7.37
C PHE A 91 13.29 -4.53 -8.27
N THR A 92 14.32 -3.78 -7.86
CA THR A 92 15.57 -3.66 -8.66
C THR A 92 16.30 -5.00 -8.75
N VAL A 93 16.40 -5.77 -7.67
CA VAL A 93 17.03 -7.11 -7.68
C VAL A 93 16.25 -8.05 -8.59
N ILE A 94 14.92 -8.07 -8.49
CA ILE A 94 14.06 -8.92 -9.34
C ILE A 94 14.22 -8.55 -10.81
N LYS A 95 14.16 -7.25 -11.13
CA LYS A 95 14.30 -6.78 -12.50
C LYS A 95 15.72 -6.99 -13.06
N PHE A 96 16.77 -6.84 -12.25
CA PHE A 96 18.15 -7.10 -12.64
C PHE A 96 18.39 -8.60 -12.92
N LYS A 97 17.82 -9.49 -12.11
CA LYS A 97 17.84 -10.93 -12.38
C LYS A 97 17.09 -11.29 -13.67
N ALA A 98 15.95 -10.66 -13.94
CA ALA A 98 15.21 -10.86 -15.19
C ALA A 98 15.97 -10.34 -16.42
N PHE A 99 16.70 -9.23 -16.28
CA PHE A 99 17.57 -8.69 -17.33
C PHE A 99 18.74 -9.64 -17.64
N LEU A 100 19.41 -10.19 -16.62
CA LEU A 100 20.48 -11.19 -16.79
C LEU A 100 19.99 -12.51 -17.41
N ALA A 101 18.73 -12.87 -17.20
CA ALA A 101 18.13 -14.07 -17.78
C ALA A 101 17.72 -13.91 -19.26
N GLY A 102 17.98 -12.76 -19.89
CA GLY A 102 17.68 -12.52 -21.31
C GLY A 102 16.19 -12.40 -21.63
N ALA A 103 15.34 -12.11 -20.63
CA ALA A 103 13.92 -11.94 -20.86
C ALA A 103 13.65 -10.65 -21.63
N GLU A 104 13.16 -10.78 -22.87
CA GLU A 104 12.74 -9.70 -23.78
C GLU A 104 11.65 -8.80 -23.17
N VAL A 105 10.97 -9.30 -22.13
CA VAL A 105 9.95 -8.59 -21.36
C VAL A 105 10.40 -8.49 -19.90
N ILE A 106 11.06 -7.38 -19.55
CA ILE A 106 11.33 -7.07 -18.15
C ILE A 106 9.98 -6.92 -17.43
N PRO A 107 9.66 -7.77 -16.42
CA PRO A 107 8.39 -7.69 -15.71
C PRO A 107 8.25 -6.30 -15.08
N GLY A 108 7.21 -5.57 -15.48
CA GLY A 108 6.93 -4.20 -15.02
C GLY A 108 7.52 -3.08 -15.86
N ASN A 109 7.97 -3.32 -17.10
CA ASN A 109 8.35 -2.24 -18.02
C ASN A 109 7.22 -1.81 -19.00
N ALA A 110 6.41 -2.74 -19.52
CA ALA A 110 5.50 -2.40 -20.62
C ALA A 110 4.23 -1.61 -20.22
N HIS A 111 3.73 -1.77 -18.99
CA HIS A 111 2.42 -1.22 -18.56
C HIS A 111 2.47 -0.38 -17.26
N SER A 112 3.59 -0.37 -16.54
CA SER A 112 3.69 0.29 -15.23
C SER A 112 4.42 1.64 -15.25
N ILE A 113 5.04 2.00 -16.38
CA ILE A 113 5.63 3.33 -16.57
C ILE A 113 4.57 4.18 -17.26
N GLY A 114 3.74 4.80 -16.42
CA GLY A 114 2.79 5.81 -16.86
C GLY A 114 3.54 6.97 -17.50
N ALA A 115 3.10 7.37 -18.69
CA ALA A 115 3.49 8.66 -19.24
C ALA A 115 3.16 9.75 -18.22
N ILE A 116 4.13 10.63 -17.93
CA ILE A 116 3.94 11.76 -16.99
C ILE A 116 3.14 12.84 -17.71
N GLY A 117 1.85 12.59 -17.92
CA GLY A 117 0.95 13.51 -18.60
C GLY A 117 0.01 14.26 -17.65
N ILE A 118 -0.71 15.23 -18.22
CA ILE A 118 -1.79 15.97 -17.54
C ILE A 118 -2.81 15.03 -16.84
N PRO A 119 -3.20 13.86 -17.41
CA PRO A 119 -4.08 12.91 -16.74
C PRO A 119 -3.58 12.43 -15.37
N LEU A 120 -2.26 12.27 -15.21
CA LEU A 120 -1.66 11.79 -13.97
C LEU A 120 -1.77 12.85 -12.86
N ILE A 121 -1.53 14.12 -13.20
CA ILE A 121 -1.64 15.24 -12.25
C ILE A 121 -3.10 15.40 -11.82
N LEU A 122 -4.02 15.43 -12.78
CA LEU A 122 -5.43 15.62 -12.50
C LEU A 122 -6.02 14.44 -11.70
N GLY A 123 -5.65 13.21 -12.08
CA GLY A 123 -6.00 12.00 -11.35
C GLY A 123 -5.42 11.97 -9.94
N GLY A 124 -4.17 12.41 -9.75
CA GLY A 124 -3.52 12.52 -8.44
C GLY A 124 -4.24 13.48 -7.50
N ILE A 125 -4.67 14.65 -8.01
CA ILE A 125 -5.44 15.63 -7.24
C ILE A 125 -6.82 15.06 -6.86
N MET A 126 -7.55 14.49 -7.83
CA MET A 126 -8.86 13.88 -7.56
C MET A 126 -8.77 12.71 -6.57
N PHE A 127 -7.74 11.86 -6.72
CA PHE A 127 -7.48 10.76 -5.81
C PHE A 127 -7.13 11.26 -4.40
N GLY A 128 -6.34 12.32 -4.30
CA GLY A 128 -6.02 13.00 -3.03
C GLY A 128 -7.27 13.52 -2.31
N ILE A 129 -8.12 14.25 -3.03
CA ILE A 129 -9.40 14.75 -2.50
C ILE A 129 -10.28 13.58 -2.04
N GLY A 130 -10.38 12.53 -2.86
CA GLY A 130 -11.11 11.32 -2.53
C GLY A 130 -10.61 10.62 -1.26
N MET A 131 -9.28 10.53 -1.07
CA MET A 131 -8.68 9.94 0.14
C MET A 131 -9.05 10.71 1.41
N VAL A 132 -9.15 12.05 1.34
CA VAL A 132 -9.55 12.88 2.48
C VAL A 132 -11.04 12.68 2.79
N ILE A 133 -11.90 12.69 1.76
CA ILE A 133 -13.36 12.49 1.93
C ILE A 133 -13.66 11.10 2.47
N ALA A 134 -12.98 10.06 1.97
CA ALA A 134 -13.15 8.68 2.43
C ALA A 134 -12.58 8.41 3.84
N GLY A 135 -11.78 9.33 4.39
CA GLY A 135 -11.16 9.17 5.71
C GLY A 135 -10.10 8.07 5.80
N GLY A 136 -9.49 7.71 4.66
CA GLY A 136 -8.45 6.68 4.57
C GLY A 136 -7.87 6.48 3.17
N CYS A 137 -6.70 5.84 3.09
CA CYS A 137 -6.14 5.38 1.81
C CYS A 137 -6.66 3.97 1.45
N ALA A 138 -6.40 3.51 0.22
CA ALA A 138 -6.85 2.21 -0.27
C ALA A 138 -6.44 1.03 0.64
N SER A 139 -5.22 1.01 1.16
CA SER A 139 -4.79 -0.01 2.13
C SER A 139 -5.52 0.12 3.46
N GLY A 140 -5.73 1.36 3.93
CA GLY A 140 -6.46 1.70 5.15
C GLY A 140 -7.93 1.27 5.13
N THR A 141 -8.61 1.49 3.99
CA THR A 141 -10.01 1.08 3.81
C THR A 141 -10.12 -0.45 3.79
N LEU A 142 -9.23 -1.15 3.06
CA LEU A 142 -9.24 -2.61 2.99
C LEU A 142 -9.04 -3.27 4.37
N MET A 143 -8.09 -2.77 5.16
CA MET A 143 -7.85 -3.28 6.52
C MET A 143 -9.05 -3.05 7.45
N ARG A 144 -9.64 -1.84 7.43
CA ARG A 144 -10.79 -1.50 8.27
C ARG A 144 -12.06 -2.26 7.86
N VAL A 145 -12.23 -2.56 6.58
CA VAL A 145 -13.27 -3.49 6.11
C VAL A 145 -13.03 -4.89 6.70
N GLY A 146 -11.78 -5.37 6.72
CA GLY A 146 -11.40 -6.61 7.38
C GLY A 146 -11.66 -6.62 8.90
N GLU A 147 -11.59 -5.46 9.56
CA GLU A 147 -11.95 -5.30 10.99
C GLU A 147 -13.47 -5.16 11.23
N GLY A 148 -14.28 -5.11 10.17
CA GLY A 148 -15.75 -5.04 10.25
C GLY A 148 -16.32 -3.62 10.32
N PHE A 149 -15.56 -2.58 9.98
CA PHE A 149 -16.10 -1.22 9.96
C PHE A 149 -16.99 -1.00 8.72
N THR A 150 -18.28 -0.79 8.96
CA THR A 150 -19.31 -0.67 7.93
C THR A 150 -19.15 0.56 7.04
N MET A 151 -18.70 1.69 7.58
CA MET A 151 -18.47 2.92 6.79
C MET A 151 -17.42 2.72 5.70
N GLN A 152 -16.35 1.96 5.99
CA GLN A 152 -15.28 1.67 5.04
C GLN A 152 -15.71 0.64 4.00
N MET A 153 -16.71 -0.20 4.30
CA MET A 153 -17.27 -1.14 3.33
C MET A 153 -17.98 -0.40 2.20
N ILE A 154 -18.73 0.65 2.53
CA ILE A 154 -19.37 1.53 1.55
C ILE A 154 -18.30 2.23 0.69
N SER A 155 -17.29 2.82 1.33
CA SER A 155 -16.16 3.46 0.62
C SER A 155 -15.46 2.49 -0.34
N LEU A 156 -15.28 1.23 0.06
CA LEU A 156 -14.65 0.21 -0.79
C LEU A 156 -15.49 -0.09 -2.04
N VAL A 157 -16.82 -0.19 -1.91
CA VAL A 157 -17.70 -0.43 -3.06
C VAL A 157 -17.61 0.71 -4.08
N PHE A 158 -17.67 1.96 -3.62
CA PHE A 158 -17.53 3.12 -4.51
C PHE A 158 -16.11 3.24 -5.09
N PHE A 159 -15.08 2.86 -4.32
CA PHE A 159 -13.71 2.81 -4.81
C PHE A 159 -13.55 1.79 -5.95
N VAL A 160 -14.11 0.59 -5.80
CA VAL A 160 -14.09 -0.45 -6.84
C VAL A 160 -14.90 -0.01 -8.07
N ALA A 161 -16.12 0.50 -7.88
CA ALA A 161 -16.96 0.99 -8.96
C ALA A 161 -16.28 2.14 -9.74
N GLY A 162 -15.71 3.11 -9.02
CA GLY A 162 -14.96 4.22 -9.62
C GLY A 162 -13.69 3.76 -10.34
N SER A 163 -12.98 2.76 -9.80
CA SER A 163 -11.81 2.18 -10.45
C SER A 163 -12.17 1.44 -11.75
N LEU A 164 -13.29 0.69 -11.78
CA LEU A 164 -13.77 0.03 -12.99
C LEU A 164 -14.20 1.05 -14.06
N TRP A 165 -14.89 2.11 -13.63
CA TRP A 165 -15.25 3.21 -14.52
C TRP A 165 -14.01 3.92 -15.09
N GLY A 166 -13.02 4.18 -14.24
CA GLY A 166 -11.74 4.75 -14.67
C GLY A 166 -11.03 3.89 -15.71
N VAL A 167 -11.09 2.55 -15.59
CA VAL A 167 -10.55 1.63 -16.59
C VAL A 167 -11.30 1.70 -17.91
N HIS A 168 -12.63 1.83 -17.88
CA HIS A 168 -13.43 2.01 -19.09
C HIS A 168 -13.03 3.28 -19.86
N ASP A 169 -12.85 4.39 -19.15
CA ASP A 169 -12.46 5.68 -19.75
C ASP A 169 -10.95 5.81 -20.05
N MET A 170 -10.13 4.78 -19.78
CA MET A 170 -8.69 4.79 -20.11
C MET A 170 -8.42 5.09 -21.59
N THR A 171 -9.33 4.72 -22.48
CA THR A 171 -9.23 4.99 -23.93
C THR A 171 -9.39 6.47 -24.28
N PHE A 172 -10.10 7.24 -23.46
CA PHE A 172 -10.20 8.70 -23.57
C PHE A 172 -8.94 9.36 -23.00
N TRP A 173 -8.52 8.95 -21.79
CA TRP A 173 -7.34 9.50 -21.14
C TRP A 173 -6.02 9.20 -21.88
N SER A 174 -5.94 8.07 -22.60
CA SER A 174 -4.75 7.71 -23.38
C SER A 174 -4.55 8.61 -24.60
N LYS A 175 -5.62 9.18 -25.18
CA LYS A 175 -5.54 10.15 -26.29
C LYS A 175 -4.94 11.49 -25.86
N LEU A 176 -5.11 11.87 -24.59
CA LEU A 176 -4.46 13.05 -24.01
C LEU A 176 -2.98 12.81 -23.65
N ASN A 177 -2.50 11.57 -23.72
CA ASN A 177 -1.10 11.20 -23.47
C ASN A 177 -0.29 10.99 -24.78
N VAL A 178 -0.81 11.44 -25.92
CA VAL A 178 -0.10 11.37 -27.21
C VAL A 178 1.03 12.40 -27.22
N GLY A 179 2.28 11.93 -27.18
CA GLY A 179 3.48 12.77 -27.29
C GLY A 179 4.28 12.98 -26.00
N VAL A 180 3.89 12.36 -24.87
CA VAL A 180 4.59 12.53 -23.60
C VAL A 180 5.70 11.46 -23.44
N PRO A 181 6.96 11.84 -23.17
CA PRO A 181 8.06 10.88 -23.10
C PRO A 181 7.89 9.94 -21.89
N ARG A 182 7.94 8.64 -22.15
CA ARG A 182 8.04 7.60 -21.11
C ARG A 182 9.50 7.50 -20.69
N ILE A 183 9.90 8.35 -19.73
CA ILE A 183 11.30 8.39 -19.29
C ILE A 183 11.55 7.22 -18.34
N PHE A 184 12.22 6.20 -18.84
CA PHE A 184 12.80 5.14 -18.03
C PHE A 184 14.18 5.58 -17.54
N LEU A 185 14.27 5.93 -16.24
CA LEU A 185 15.55 6.24 -15.59
C LEU A 185 16.66 5.16 -15.79
N PRO A 186 16.35 3.84 -15.88
CA PRO A 186 17.38 2.82 -16.11
C PRO A 186 18.01 2.85 -17.51
N ASP A 187 17.31 3.35 -18.53
CA ASP A 187 17.80 3.40 -19.92
C ASP A 187 18.80 4.56 -20.14
N THR A 188 18.71 5.62 -19.33
CA THR A 188 19.56 6.83 -19.49
C THR A 188 20.73 6.90 -18.50
N PHE A 189 20.59 6.34 -17.29
CA PHE A 189 21.60 6.43 -16.22
C PHE A 189 22.19 5.08 -15.77
N GLY A 190 21.72 3.97 -16.34
CA GLY A 190 22.11 2.62 -15.94
C GLY A 190 21.48 2.17 -14.61
N TRP A 191 21.39 0.86 -14.42
CA TRP A 191 20.76 0.24 -13.24
C TRP A 191 21.35 0.73 -11.91
N ALA A 192 22.67 0.96 -11.85
CA ALA A 192 23.35 1.47 -10.67
C ALA A 192 23.10 2.98 -10.43
N GLY A 193 23.06 3.79 -11.49
CA GLY A 193 22.80 5.24 -11.40
C GLY A 193 21.37 5.54 -10.95
N ALA A 194 20.38 4.81 -11.50
CA ALA A 194 18.99 4.94 -11.08
C ALA A 194 18.78 4.54 -9.61
N LEU A 195 19.47 3.50 -9.15
CA LEU A 195 19.43 3.06 -7.74
C LEU A 195 20.06 4.09 -6.81
N LEU A 196 21.21 4.66 -7.18
CA LEU A 196 21.89 5.67 -6.38
C LEU A 196 21.06 6.96 -6.28
N ILE A 197 20.52 7.45 -7.40
CA ILE A 197 19.68 8.65 -7.41
C ILE A 197 18.43 8.44 -6.56
N GLN A 198 17.77 7.29 -6.70
CA GLN A 198 16.58 6.95 -5.92
C GLN A 198 16.90 6.79 -4.43
N ALA A 199 18.01 6.14 -4.09
CA ALA A 199 18.48 6.03 -2.71
C ALA A 199 18.78 7.41 -2.11
N LEU A 200 19.40 8.31 -2.87
CA LEU A 200 19.74 9.67 -2.43
C LEU A 200 18.49 10.53 -2.23
N LEU A 201 17.49 10.41 -3.10
CA LEU A 201 16.17 11.05 -2.94
C LEU A 201 15.43 10.55 -1.70
N LEU A 202 15.43 9.23 -1.47
CA LEU A 202 14.81 8.63 -0.30
C LEU A 202 15.55 9.01 1.00
N LEU A 203 16.88 9.07 0.97
CA LEU A 203 17.69 9.48 2.10
C LEU A 203 17.50 10.98 2.39
N GLY A 204 17.41 11.82 1.34
CA GLY A 204 17.09 13.23 1.45
C GLY A 204 15.70 13.49 2.05
N THR A 205 14.67 12.77 1.61
CA THR A 205 13.32 12.89 2.17
C THR A 205 13.24 12.34 3.59
N TYR A 206 14.00 11.30 3.92
CA TYR A 206 14.13 10.78 5.28
C TYR A 206 14.79 11.78 6.23
N LEU A 207 15.92 12.39 5.81
CA LEU A 207 16.60 13.43 6.58
C LEU A 207 15.74 14.69 6.71
N ALA A 208 15.02 15.08 5.66
CA ALA A 208 14.07 16.19 5.70
C ALA A 208 12.93 15.92 6.70
N ALA A 209 12.40 14.69 6.75
CA ALA A 209 11.40 14.30 7.74
C ALA A 209 11.96 14.38 9.17
N ILE A 210 13.21 13.94 9.41
CA ILE A 210 13.87 14.07 10.71
C ILE A 210 14.09 15.54 11.09
N TRP A 211 14.57 16.35 10.16
CA TRP A 211 14.78 17.77 10.37
C TRP A 211 13.47 18.50 10.70
N TRP A 212 12.40 18.17 9.98
CA TRP A 212 11.06 18.70 10.23
C TRP A 212 10.53 18.29 11.60
N GLN A 213 10.75 17.02 12.00
CA GLN A 213 10.40 16.56 13.35
C GLN A 213 11.18 17.34 14.41
N LYS A 214 12.50 17.51 14.23
CA LYS A 214 13.36 18.23 15.17
C LYS A 214 12.94 19.69 15.32
N LYS A 215 12.51 20.33 14.22
CA LYS A 215 12.01 21.70 14.21
C LYS A 215 10.65 21.86 14.91
N LYS A 216 9.74 20.89 14.77
CA LYS A 216 8.38 20.97 15.37
C LYS A 216 8.28 20.42 16.79
N MET A 217 9.04 19.38 17.16
CA MET A 217 8.92 18.69 18.44
C MET A 217 10.14 18.83 19.37
N GLY A 218 11.25 19.42 18.92
CA GLY A 218 12.42 19.68 19.78
C GLY A 218 13.19 18.45 20.28
N SER A 219 12.65 17.23 20.14
CA SER A 219 13.30 15.98 20.53
C SER A 219 13.03 14.85 19.52
N THR A 220 14.06 14.05 19.26
CA THR A 220 13.99 12.81 18.49
C THR A 220 13.86 11.65 19.47
N GLU A 221 12.63 11.21 19.73
CA GLU A 221 12.35 9.83 20.12
C GLU A 221 12.16 8.95 18.88
#